data_AF-A0A842QTY3-F1
#
_entry.id   AF-A0A842QTY3-F1
#
_cell.length_a   1.000
_cell.length_b   1.000
_cell.length_c   1.000
_cell.angle_alpha   90.00
_cell.angle_beta   90.00
_cell.angle_gamma   90.00
#
_symmetry.space_group_name_H-M   'P 1'
#
loop_
_entity.id
_entity.type
_entity.pdbx_description
1 polymer ?
#
loop_
_entity_poly.entity_id
_entity_poly.type
_entity_poly.pdbx_seq_one_letter_code
_entity_poly.pdbx_strand_id
1 'polypeptide(L)' 'MTDISKFNDKELAFLRIICSSEHKHISQDVVREKLVEAEIIDPDEFKDLKKGLLYSGVIGIVYGNITLEKEEISDLLTI' A
#
# COMPACT_ATOMS: atom_id res chain seq x y z
N MET A 1 -13.67 -11.34 -5.56
CA MET A 1 -12.88 -12.23 -4.69
C MET A 1 -11.42 -11.98 -4.94
N THR A 2 -10.93 -10.91 -4.32
CA THR A 2 -9.51 -10.61 -4.25
C THR A 2 -8.87 -11.57 -3.25
N ASP A 3 -7.86 -12.33 -3.70
CA ASP A 3 -7.15 -13.31 -2.89
C ASP A 3 -5.91 -12.66 -2.28
N ILE A 4 -5.90 -12.50 -0.95
CA ILE A 4 -4.80 -11.89 -0.20
C ILE A 4 -3.51 -12.67 -0.29
N SER A 5 -3.58 -13.99 -0.51
CA SER A 5 -2.40 -14.86 -0.59
C SER A 5 -1.47 -14.54 -1.78
N LYS A 6 -1.91 -13.66 -2.68
CA LYS A 6 -1.13 -13.17 -3.82
C LYS A 6 -0.16 -12.05 -3.48
N PHE A 7 -0.31 -11.42 -2.31
CA PHE A 7 0.56 -10.34 -1.87
C PHE A 7 1.67 -10.88 -0.97
N ASN A 8 2.89 -10.37 -1.17
CA ASN A 8 4.00 -10.66 -0.27
C ASN A 8 3.93 -9.79 1.01
N ASP A 9 4.80 -10.07 1.98
CA ASP A 9 4.80 -9.38 3.27
C ASP A 9 4.99 -7.85 3.16
N LYS A 10 5.83 -7.40 2.20
CA LYS A 10 6.08 -5.97 1.96
C LYS A 10 4.85 -5.29 1.36
N GLU A 11 4.19 -5.96 0.42
CA GLU A 11 2.94 -5.49 -0.19
C GLU A 11 1.81 -5.42 0.84
N LEU A 12 1.68 -6.44 1.70
CA LEU A 12 0.70 -6.45 2.78
C LEU A 12 0.95 -5.32 3.78
N ALA A 13 2.21 -5.09 4.16
CA ALA A 13 2.57 -3.96 5.04
C ALA A 13 2.21 -2.61 4.41
N PHE A 14 2.52 -2.42 3.13
CA PHE A 14 2.16 -1.22 2.37
C PHE A 14 0.65 -0.98 2.38
N LEU A 15 -0.14 -2.04 2.10
CA LEU A 15 -1.60 -1.96 2.07
C LEU A 15 -2.19 -1.69 3.45
N ARG A 16 -1.63 -2.27 4.52
CA ARG A 16 -2.05 -1.98 5.91
C ARG A 16 -1.88 -0.52 6.28
N ILE A 17 -0.76 0.10 5.88
CA ILE A 17 -0.53 1.53 6.13
C ILE A 17 -1.59 2.39 5.45
N ILE A 18 -1.97 2.05 4.22
CA ILE A 18 -3.02 2.78 3.49
C ILE A 18 -4.38 2.58 4.15
N CYS A 19 -4.73 1.34 4.49
CA CYS A 19 -6.02 1.01 5.12
C CYS A 19 -6.16 1.64 6.51
N SER A 20 -5.06 1.83 7.24
CA SER A 20 -5.05 2.55 8.53
C SER A 20 -5.26 4.07 8.41
N SER A 21 -5.21 4.63 7.21
CA SER A 21 -5.39 6.06 7.00
C SER A 21 -6.87 6.42 6.94
N GLU A 22 -7.36 7.19 7.91
CA GLU A 22 -8.76 7.63 8.02
C GLU A 22 -9.28 8.35 6.77
N HIS A 23 -8.39 8.96 5.98
CA HIS A 23 -8.77 9.81 4.84
C HIS A 23 -8.80 9.08 3.48
N LYS A 24 -8.58 7.75 3.41
CA LYS A 24 -8.46 6.98 2.14
C LYS A 24 -7.39 7.52 1.16
N HIS A 25 -6.61 8.51 1.57
CA HIS A 25 -5.57 9.17 0.81
C HIS A 25 -4.38 9.39 1.74
N ILE A 26 -3.23 8.82 1.39
CA ILE A 26 -1.98 8.99 2.12
C ILE A 26 -0.87 9.39 1.15
N SER A 27 0.01 10.31 1.56
CA SER A 27 1.10 10.74 0.69
C SER A 27 2.10 9.61 0.47
N GLN A 28 2.71 9.59 -0.71
CA GLN A 28 3.74 8.60 -1.04
C GLN A 28 4.93 8.67 -0.09
N ASP A 29 5.32 9.88 0.32
CA ASP A 29 6.44 10.10 1.24
C ASP A 29 6.15 9.50 2.61
N VAL A 30 4.93 9.67 3.14
CA VAL A 30 4.54 9.10 4.44
C VAL A 30 4.51 7.58 4.40
N VAL A 31 3.99 6.97 3.31
CA VAL A 31 4.01 5.50 3.19
C VAL A 31 5.44 4.98 3.12
N ARG A 32 6.31 5.65 2.35
CA ARG A 32 7.73 5.30 2.26
C ARG A 32 8.42 5.39 3.62
N GLU A 33 8.27 6.52 4.31
CA GLU A 33 8.86 6.75 5.63
C GLU A 33 8.43 5.68 6.62
N LYS A 34 7.13 5.39 6.72
CA LYS A 34 6.63 4.35 7.63
C LYS A 34 7.18 2.95 7.32
N LEU A 35 7.34 2.59 6.05
CA LEU A 35 7.89 1.28 5.66
C LEU A 35 9.40 1.18 5.94
N VAL A 36 10.14 2.27 5.76
CA VAL A 36 11.58 2.34 6.03
C VAL A 36 11.85 2.38 7.54
N GLU A 37 11.12 3.20 8.30
CA GLU A 37 11.21 3.28 9.76
C GLU A 37 10.88 1.96 10.45
N ALA A 38 9.97 1.18 9.87
CA ALA A 38 9.62 -0.16 10.33
C ALA A 38 10.59 -1.26 9.85
N GLU A 39 11.69 -0.90 9.17
CA GLU A 39 12.68 -1.82 8.61
C GLU A 39 12.08 -2.90 7.68
N ILE A 40 10.97 -2.57 7.00
CA ILE A 40 10.26 -3.50 6.10
C ILE A 40 10.89 -3.48 4.70
N ILE A 41 11.33 -2.30 4.27
CA ILE A 41 11.97 -2.07 2.97
C ILE A 41 13.16 -1.14 3.08
N ASP A 42 14.07 -1.24 2.13
CA ASP A 42 15.05 -0.18 1.86
C ASP A 42 14.39 0.99 1.08
N PRO A 43 14.88 2.24 1.22
CA PRO A 43 14.34 3.39 0.51
C PRO A 43 14.26 3.21 -1.02
N ASP A 44 15.21 2.47 -1.59
CA ASP A 44 15.31 2.22 -3.03
C ASP A 44 14.26 1.22 -3.53
N GLU A 45 13.77 0.33 -2.65
CA GLU A 45 12.76 -0.69 -2.99
C GLU A 45 11.36 -0.11 -3.14
N PHE A 46 11.07 1.03 -2.49
CA PHE A 46 9.74 1.62 -2.46
C PHE A 46 9.16 1.84 -3.86
N LYS A 47 10.00 2.25 -4.81
CA LYS A 47 9.57 2.54 -6.18
C LYS A 47 9.03 1.29 -6.88
N ASP A 48 9.69 0.16 -6.70
CA ASP A 48 9.34 -1.09 -7.38
C ASP A 48 8.14 -1.76 -6.70
N LEU A 49 8.10 -1.75 -5.36
CA LEU A 49 6.94 -2.18 -4.58
C LEU A 49 5.66 -1.44 -4.98
N LYS A 50 5.72 -0.10 -5.00
CA LYS A 50 4.59 0.74 -5.41
C LYS A 50 4.16 0.45 -6.85
N LYS A 51 5.10 0.26 -7.78
CA LYS A 51 4.79 -0.06 -9.17
C LYS A 51 4.05 -1.40 -9.31
N GLY A 52 4.47 -2.43 -8.57
CA GLY A 52 3.79 -3.72 -8.55
C GLY A 52 2.31 -3.58 -8.16
N LEU A 53 2.06 -2.89 -7.05
CA LEU A 53 0.70 -2.63 -6.57
C LEU A 53 -0.13 -1.77 -7.54
N LEU A 54 0.48 -0.73 -8.14
CA LEU A 54 -0.18 0.13 -9.12
C LEU A 54 -0.58 -0.64 -10.38
N TYR A 55 0.33 -1.44 -10.94
CA TYR A 55 0.05 -2.22 -12.15
C TYR A 55 -0.91 -3.39 -11.91
N SER A 56 -1.01 -3.89 -10.68
CA SER A 56 -2.03 -4.86 -10.28
C SER A 56 -3.44 -4.26 -10.14
N GLY A 57 -3.56 -2.93 -10.25
CA GLY A 57 -4.82 -2.19 -10.08
C GLY A 57 -5.34 -2.21 -8.65
N VAL A 58 -4.47 -2.43 -7.66
CA VAL A 58 -4.84 -2.45 -6.24
C VAL A 58 -4.85 -1.04 -5.66
N ILE A 59 -3.86 -0.24 -6.07
CA ILE A 59 -3.73 1.16 -5.67
C ILE A 59 -3.80 2.08 -6.89
N GLY A 60 -4.16 3.33 -6.64
CA GLY A 60 -4.08 4.44 -7.58
C GLY A 60 -3.17 5.54 -7.04
N ILE A 61 -2.86 6.52 -7.89
CA ILE A 61 -2.16 7.75 -7.49
C ILE A 61 -2.98 8.95 -7.96
N VAL A 62 -3.46 9.74 -6.99
CA VAL A 62 -4.30 10.92 -7.23
C VAL A 62 -3.67 12.11 -6.54
N TYR A 63 -3.29 13.14 -7.32
CA TYR A 63 -2.57 14.33 -6.83
C TYR A 63 -1.32 14.03 -5.99
N GLY A 64 -0.61 12.95 -6.30
CA GLY A 64 0.59 12.54 -5.55
C GLY A 64 0.30 11.69 -4.30
N ASN A 65 -0.96 11.49 -3.94
CA ASN A 65 -1.37 10.60 -2.85
C ASN A 65 -1.72 9.22 -3.38
N ILE A 66 -1.49 8.20 -2.56
CA ILE A 66 -1.88 6.82 -2.82
C ILE A 66 -3.35 6.63 -2.42
N THR A 67 -4.12 6.02 -3.33
CA THR A 67 -5.52 5.62 -3.13
C THR A 67 -5.64 4.11 -3.15
N LEU A 68 -6.58 3.56 -2.38
CA LEU A 68 -6.97 2.15 -2.50
C LEU A 68 -8.11 2.05 -3.52
N GLU A 69 -7.89 1.33 -4.62
CA GLU A 69 -8.90 1.17 -5.69
C GLU A 69 -9.77 -0.08 -5.47
N LYS A 70 -9.24 -1.07 -4.73
CA LYS A 70 -9.96 -2.30 -4.39
C LYS A 70 -10.41 -2.28 -2.94
N GLU A 71 -11.61 -1.78 -2.70
CA GLU A 71 -12.20 -1.71 -1.35
C GLU A 71 -12.30 -3.08 -0.67
N GLU A 72 -12.46 -4.18 -1.44
CA GLU A 72 -12.43 -5.56 -0.91
C GLU A 72 -11.16 -5.86 -0.08
N ILE A 73 -10.04 -5.20 -0.35
CA ILE A 73 -8.78 -5.39 0.38
C ILE A 73 -8.83 -4.70 1.75
N SER A 74 -9.53 -3.58 1.85
CA SER A 74 -9.70 -2.86 3.12
C SER A 74 -10.45 -3.74 4.12
N ASP A 75 -11.54 -4.38 3.69
CA ASP A 75 -12.36 -5.24 4.54
C ASP A 75 -11.58 -6.43 5.10
N LEU A 76 -10.64 -6.95 4.32
CA LEU A 76 -9.83 -8.09 4.71
C LEU A 76 -8.63 -7.73 5.61
N LEU A 77 -8.18 -6.47 5.58
CA LEU A 77 -7.04 -5.99 6.38
C LEU A 77 -7.47 -5.26 7.67
N THR A 78 -8.76 -4.95 7.84
CA THR A 78 -9.31 -4.23 9.00
C THR A 78 -9.88 -5.18 10.07
N ILE A 79 -9.20 -6.31 10.32
CA ILE A 79 -9.59 -7.28 11.37
C ILE A 79 -9.03 -6.84 12.74
#